data_AF-A0A285VC16-F1
#
_entry.id   AF-A0A285VC16-F1
#
_cell.length_a   1.000
_cell.length_b   1.000
_cell.length_c   1.000
_cell.angle_alpha   90.00
_cell.angle_beta   90.00
_cell.angle_gamma   90.00
#
_symmetry.space_group_name_H-M   'P 1'
#
loop_
_entity.id
_entity.type
_entity.pdbx_description
1 polymer ?
#
loop_
_entity_poly.entity_id
_entity_poly.type
_entity_poly.pdbx_seq_one_letter_code
_entity_poly.pdbx_strand_id
1 'polypeptide(L)'
;MSDDEVTMVTNTYKNALRSARSACAGPAADLERALSAARVAMDGGAWQGPMGQDFSGELDHHRAALNDAGPAAMATLDAAIAAQPETVPSTAWQVRWQRSGPR
;
A
#
# COMPACT_ATOMS: atom_id res chain seq x y z
N MET A 1 17.80 38.08 19.17
CA MET A 1 16.68 37.18 18.88
C MET A 1 16.91 36.70 17.46
N SER A 2 17.39 35.48 17.28
CA SER A 2 17.55 34.94 15.93
C SER A 2 16.14 34.70 15.40
N ASP A 3 15.74 35.47 14.39
CA ASP A 3 14.60 35.11 13.55
C ASP A 3 14.92 33.71 13.02
N ASP A 4 14.18 32.73 13.50
CA ASP A 4 14.24 31.36 13.00
C ASP A 4 13.67 31.44 11.57
N GLU A 5 14.56 31.61 10.58
CA GLU A 5 14.16 31.87 9.19
C GLU A 5 13.30 30.70 8.69
N VAL A 6 12.01 30.97 8.52
CA VAL A 6 11.05 29.98 8.04
C VAL A 6 11.25 29.81 6.54
N THR A 7 12.02 28.79 6.17
CA THR A 7 12.25 28.43 4.78
C THR A 7 11.26 27.37 4.30
N MET A 8 10.94 27.38 3.01
CA MET A 8 10.13 26.34 2.38
C MET A 8 11.01 25.12 2.08
N VAL A 9 10.68 23.99 2.67
CA VAL A 9 11.42 22.73 2.54
C VAL A 9 10.54 21.63 1.95
N THR A 10 11.17 20.58 1.43
CA THR A 10 10.44 19.40 0.93
C THR A 10 9.61 18.74 2.03
N ASN A 11 8.38 18.38 1.68
CA ASN A 11 7.47 17.66 2.58
C ASN A 11 7.93 16.20 2.77
N THR A 12 8.66 15.94 3.85
CA THR A 12 9.17 14.59 4.16
C THR A 12 8.06 13.57 4.43
N TYR A 13 6.92 14.00 4.96
CA TYR A 13 5.75 13.15 5.15
C TYR A 13 5.16 12.69 3.81
N LYS A 14 5.02 13.61 2.84
CA LYS A 14 4.57 13.26 1.48
C LYS A 14 5.51 12.26 0.81
N ASN A 15 6.82 12.44 0.98
CA ASN A 15 7.81 11.49 0.47
C ASN A 15 7.65 10.10 1.11
N ALA A 16 7.42 10.04 2.42
CA ALA A 16 7.17 8.77 3.11
C ALA A 16 5.90 8.07 2.59
N LEU A 17 4.82 8.81 2.34
CA LEU A 17 3.60 8.26 1.72
C LEU A 17 3.88 7.69 0.32
N ARG A 18 4.65 8.40 -0.51
CA ARG A 18 5.09 7.92 -1.83
C ARG A 18 5.91 6.64 -1.74
N SER A 19 6.86 6.59 -0.80
CA SER A 19 7.67 5.40 -0.54
C SER A 19 6.81 4.21 -0.09
N ALA A 20 5.87 4.43 0.82
CA ALA A 20 4.95 3.39 1.27
C ALA A 20 4.08 2.85 0.12
N ARG A 21 3.50 3.74 -0.70
CA ARG A 21 2.75 3.37 -1.90
C ARG A 21 3.58 2.52 -2.86
N SER A 22 4.82 2.94 -3.13
CA SER A 22 5.71 2.18 -4.02
C SER A 22 6.08 0.82 -3.43
N ALA A 23 6.28 0.73 -2.12
CA ALA A 23 6.62 -0.51 -1.44
C ALA A 23 5.46 -1.52 -1.46
N CYS A 24 4.20 -1.07 -1.47
CA CYS A 24 3.03 -1.95 -1.55
C CYS A 24 2.72 -2.42 -2.99
N ALA A 25 3.03 -1.61 -4.00
CA ALA A 25 2.61 -1.87 -5.39
C ALA A 25 3.20 -3.18 -5.97
N GLY A 26 4.49 -3.42 -5.77
CA GLY A 26 5.17 -4.63 -6.27
C GLY A 26 4.61 -5.92 -5.64
N PRO A 27 4.64 -6.04 -4.30
CA PRO A 27 4.08 -7.19 -3.59
C PRO A 27 2.61 -7.47 -3.92
N ALA A 28 1.77 -6.44 -4.08
CA ALA A 28 0.38 -6.61 -4.47
C ALA A 28 0.24 -7.26 -5.86
N ALA A 29 1.01 -6.78 -6.85
CA ALA A 29 1.00 -7.34 -8.19
C ALA A 29 1.57 -8.77 -8.24
N ASP A 30 2.58 -9.06 -7.42
CA ASP A 30 3.16 -10.41 -7.33
C ASP A 30 2.19 -11.41 -6.70
N LEU A 31 1.48 -11.01 -5.64
CA LEU A 31 0.41 -11.81 -5.04
C LEU A 31 -0.74 -12.07 -6.03
N GLU A 32 -1.18 -11.05 -6.76
CA GLU A 32 -2.24 -11.19 -7.77
C GLU A 32 -1.86 -12.22 -8.84
N ARG A 33 -0.62 -12.13 -9.33
CA ARG A 33 -0.10 -13.06 -10.33
C ARG A 33 0.00 -14.47 -9.79
N ALA A 34 0.50 -14.65 -8.58
CA ALA A 34 0.65 -15.96 -7.95
C ALA A 34 -0.72 -16.64 -7.72
N LEU A 35 -1.70 -15.90 -7.18
CA LEU A 35 -3.04 -16.41 -6.94
C LEU A 35 -3.77 -16.73 -8.25
N SER A 36 -3.58 -15.91 -9.29
CA SER A 36 -4.15 -16.17 -10.61
C SER A 36 -3.55 -17.42 -11.25
N ALA A 37 -2.23 -17.60 -11.15
CA ALA A 37 -1.56 -18.80 -11.64
C ALA A 37 -2.03 -20.06 -10.90
N ALA A 38 -2.18 -19.98 -9.57
CA ALA A 38 -2.73 -21.07 -8.76
C ALA A 38 -4.15 -21.43 -9.22
N ARG A 39 -4.99 -20.43 -9.53
CA ARG A 39 -6.37 -20.68 -9.99
C ARG A 39 -6.37 -21.43 -11.32
N VAL A 40 -5.57 -20.96 -12.27
CA VAL A 40 -5.43 -21.62 -13.59
C VAL A 40 -4.98 -23.07 -13.44
N ALA A 41 -4.05 -23.35 -12.52
CA ALA A 41 -3.62 -24.72 -12.25
C ALA A 41 -4.76 -25.58 -11.65
N MET A 42 -5.53 -25.03 -10.71
CA MET A 42 -6.70 -25.72 -10.13
C MET A 42 -7.79 -26.00 -11.19
N ASP A 43 -8.09 -25.03 -12.06
CA ASP A 43 -9.01 -25.20 -13.19
C ASP A 43 -8.52 -26.25 -14.20
N GLY A 44 -7.19 -26.35 -14.38
CA GLY A 44 -6.55 -27.39 -15.19
C GLY A 44 -6.54 -28.78 -14.53
N GLY A 45 -7.11 -28.92 -13.34
CA GLY A 45 -7.20 -30.19 -12.62
C GLY A 45 -5.90 -30.62 -11.94
N ALA A 46 -4.99 -29.68 -11.63
CA ALA A 46 -3.72 -29.98 -10.96
C ALA A 46 -3.90 -30.64 -9.58
N TRP A 47 -5.01 -30.36 -8.88
CA TRP A 47 -5.36 -31.02 -7.63
C TRP A 47 -6.87 -31.25 -7.54
N GLN A 48 -7.26 -32.51 -7.72
CA GLN A 48 -8.65 -32.95 -7.69
C GLN A 48 -8.97 -33.68 -6.38
N GLY A 49 -10.24 -33.66 -5.97
CA GLY A 49 -10.73 -34.28 -4.73
C GLY A 49 -11.12 -33.24 -3.67
N PRO A 50 -11.67 -33.70 -2.52
CA PRO A 50 -12.26 -32.81 -1.50
C PRO A 50 -11.30 -31.73 -0.99
N MET A 51 -10.05 -32.08 -0.66
CA MET A 51 -9.04 -31.12 -0.20
C MET A 51 -8.68 -30.08 -1.28
N GLY A 52 -8.74 -30.45 -2.55
CA GLY A 52 -8.54 -29.51 -3.66
C GLY A 52 -9.69 -28.52 -3.79
N GLN A 53 -10.93 -28.94 -3.50
CA GLN A 53 -12.08 -28.03 -3.47
C GLN A 53 -11.98 -27.03 -2.32
N ASP A 54 -11.60 -27.49 -1.13
CA ASP A 54 -11.38 -26.62 0.03
C ASP A 54 -10.30 -25.57 -0.27
N PHE A 55 -9.16 -26.00 -0.79
CA PHE A 55 -8.08 -25.09 -1.22
C PHE A 55 -8.53 -24.10 -2.30
N SER A 56 -9.34 -24.55 -3.28
CA SER A 56 -9.89 -23.66 -4.31
C SER A 56 -10.79 -22.58 -3.69
N GLY A 57 -11.55 -22.92 -2.66
CA GLY A 57 -12.38 -21.95 -1.93
C GLY A 57 -11.55 -20.91 -1.17
N GLU A 58 -10.49 -21.33 -0.48
CA GLU A 58 -9.54 -20.42 0.17
C GLU A 58 -8.85 -19.51 -0.84
N LEU A 59 -8.47 -20.05 -2.00
CA LEU A 59 -7.85 -19.30 -3.07
C LEU A 59 -8.78 -18.19 -3.59
N ASP A 60 -10.05 -18.50 -3.83
CA ASP A 60 -11.04 -17.50 -4.27
C ASP A 60 -11.28 -16.43 -3.19
N HIS A 61 -11.29 -16.81 -1.91
CA HIS A 61 -11.38 -15.87 -0.80
C HIS A 61 -10.20 -14.89 -0.79
N HIS A 62 -8.96 -15.39 -0.91
CA HIS A 62 -7.77 -14.53 -0.95
C HIS A 62 -7.73 -13.63 -2.18
N ARG A 63 -8.17 -14.13 -3.34
CA ARG A 63 -8.27 -13.32 -4.56
C ARG A 63 -9.29 -12.20 -4.42
N ALA A 64 -10.46 -12.48 -3.86
CA ALA A 64 -11.47 -11.47 -3.58
C ALA A 64 -10.93 -10.39 -2.63
N ALA A 65 -10.30 -10.82 -1.52
CA ALA A 65 -9.69 -9.90 -0.56
C ALA A 65 -8.62 -9.00 -1.21
N LEU A 66 -7.77 -9.55 -2.08
CA LEU A 66 -6.75 -8.77 -2.79
C LEU A 66 -7.37 -7.79 -3.79
N ASN A 67 -8.38 -8.22 -4.55
CA ASN A 67 -9.06 -7.40 -5.55
C ASN A 67 -9.92 -6.28 -4.94
N ASP A 68 -10.42 -6.47 -3.72
CA ASP A 68 -11.24 -5.46 -3.04
C ASP A 68 -10.39 -4.56 -2.13
N ALA A 69 -9.65 -5.15 -1.19
CA ALA A 69 -8.91 -4.41 -0.18
C ALA A 69 -7.60 -3.79 -0.73
N GLY A 70 -6.97 -4.43 -1.71
CA GLY A 70 -5.73 -3.93 -2.34
C GLY A 70 -5.93 -2.56 -3.01
N PRO A 71 -6.87 -2.43 -3.96
CA PRO A 71 -7.18 -1.15 -4.59
C PRO A 71 -7.64 -0.08 -3.60
N ALA A 72 -8.45 -0.44 -2.59
CA ALA A 72 -8.89 0.51 -1.57
C ALA A 72 -7.72 1.07 -0.74
N ALA A 73 -6.78 0.22 -0.34
CA ALA A 73 -5.57 0.64 0.37
C ALA A 73 -4.67 1.53 -0.50
N MET A 74 -4.50 1.19 -1.79
CA MET A 74 -3.73 2.00 -2.73
C MET A 74 -4.39 3.36 -2.99
N ALA A 75 -5.71 3.38 -3.16
CA ALA A 75 -6.49 4.62 -3.31
C ALA A 75 -6.39 5.52 -2.08
N THR A 76 -6.34 4.93 -0.88
CA THR A 76 -6.14 5.67 0.38
C THR A 76 -4.78 6.37 0.41
N LEU A 77 -3.72 5.67 0.00
CA LEU A 77 -2.38 6.26 -0.12
C LEU A 77 -2.34 7.35 -1.21
N ASP A 78 -2.98 7.12 -2.35
CA ASP A 78 -3.05 8.09 -3.45
C ASP A 78 -3.79 9.37 -3.03
N ALA A 79 -4.91 9.24 -2.32
CA ALA A 79 -5.65 10.36 -1.76
C ALA A 79 -4.82 11.12 -0.72
N ALA A 80 -4.12 10.41 0.17
CA ALA A 80 -3.25 11.03 1.17
C ALA A 80 -2.07 11.78 0.55
N ILE A 81 -1.47 11.25 -0.53
CA ILE A 81 -0.41 11.93 -1.29
C ILE A 81 -0.96 13.19 -1.97
N ALA A 82 -2.12 13.09 -2.62
CA ALA A 82 -2.75 14.21 -3.32
C ALA A 82 -3.13 15.37 -2.37
N ALA A 83 -3.52 15.04 -1.14
CA ALA A 83 -3.87 16.02 -0.12
C ALA A 83 -2.67 16.79 0.46
N GLN A 84 -1.43 16.39 0.15
CA GLN A 84 -0.23 17.02 0.71
C GLN A 84 0.46 17.95 -0.31
N PRO A 85 0.91 19.15 0.08
CA PRO A 85 1.75 19.99 -0.78
C PRO A 85 3.16 19.39 -0.95
N GLU A 86 3.85 19.73 -2.04
CA GLU A 86 5.25 19.30 -2.29
C GLU A 86 6.23 19.92 -1.31
N THR A 87 6.03 21.20 -0.99
CA THR A 87 6.86 21.96 -0.05
C THR A 87 6.01 22.52 1.07
N VAL A 88 6.60 22.63 2.26
CA VAL A 88 5.99 23.14 3.48
C VAL A 88 7.00 24.00 4.23
N PRO A 89 6.55 24.89 5.13
CA PRO A 89 7.45 25.58 6.03
C PRO A 89 8.33 24.60 6.83
N SER A 90 9.60 24.96 7.08
CA SER A 90 10.55 24.16 7.87
C SER A 90 10.07 23.82 9.28
N THR A 91 9.16 24.63 9.81
CA THR A 91 8.52 24.48 11.12
C THR A 91 7.26 23.62 11.10
N ALA A 92 6.77 23.23 9.91
CA ALA A 92 5.53 22.48 9.76
C ALA A 92 5.65 21.06 10.32
N TRP A 93 4.54 20.52 10.84
CA TRP A 93 4.50 19.19 11.45
C TRP A 93 4.88 18.08 10.46
N GLN A 94 4.63 18.26 9.16
CA GLN A 94 4.99 17.33 8.10
C GLN A 94 6.51 17.11 7.95
N VAL A 95 7.33 17.97 8.55
CA VAL A 95 8.79 17.80 8.62
C VAL A 95 9.21 17.04 9.89
N ARG A 96 8.36 17.05 10.93
CA ARG A 96 8.64 16.48 12.25
C ARG A 96 7.79 15.26 12.60
N TRP A 97 6.98 14.79 11.66
CA TRP A 97 5.97 13.74 11.83
C TRP A 97 6.50 12.44 12.47
N GLN A 98 7.76 12.06 12.20
CA GLN A 98 8.39 10.87 12.78
C GLN A 98 8.61 10.97 14.30
N ARG A 99 8.69 12.19 14.84
CA ARG A 99 8.88 12.44 16.28
C ARG A 99 7.55 12.65 17.01
N SER A 100 6.47 12.81 16.26
CA SER A 100 5.12 13.11 16.78
C SER A 100 4.21 11.89 16.85
N GLY A 101 4.70 10.69 16.50
CA GLY A 101 3.93 9.44 16.60
C GLY A 101 3.63 9.05 18.05
N PRO A 102 2.50 8.39 18.32
CA PRO A 102 2.15 7.95 19.68
C PRO A 102 3.23 7.01 20.22
N ARG A 103 3.64 7.26 21.46
CA ARG A 103 4.50 6.37 22.26
C ARG A 103 3.74 5.13 22.69
#